data_AF-A0A6A3HSW8-F1
#
_entry.id   AF-A0A6A3HSW8-F1
#
_cell.length_a   1.000
_cell.length_b   1.000
_cell.length_c   1.000
_cell.angle_alpha   90.00
_cell.angle_beta   90.00
_cell.angle_gamma   90.00
#
_symmetry.space_group_name_H-M   'P 1'
#
loop_
_entity.id
_entity.type
_entity.pdbx_description
1 polymer ?
#
loop_
_entity_poly.entity_id
_entity_poly.type
_entity_poly.pdbx_seq_one_letter_code
_entity_poly.pdbx_strand_id
1 'polypeptide(L)'
;MVKYELATLTSKYSLRSMNAFINFNVIVGAVVRVEWLTGAAVNYGVAAICDGRGDCLAISLHDLDGHFPKDRGLYSFKYVVVPVNTHGMHWTVIVVTIDNGNVRGHLYDPLHSPKHQKQLECAWHDMMLPFLRAWAAHRASYATDEYQLPDRVPKEFVQSPQQPDGGSCGIMVLAMMHTLVRVPSRGFVLDNVTADYVKVLRLRFLWVVMCGSLIHATEQDADDAARATDEDLVNAFKTQAPKKR
;
A
#
# COMPACT_ATOMS: atom_id res chain seq x y z
N MET A 1 -25.63 3.97 11.00
CA MET A 1 -24.29 3.34 11.00
C MET A 1 -24.43 1.99 10.31
N VAL A 2 -24.70 1.97 9.00
CA VAL A 2 -25.17 0.77 8.25
C VAL A 2 -24.03 0.06 7.50
N LYS A 3 -22.87 0.72 7.36
CA LYS A 3 -21.79 0.29 6.46
C LYS A 3 -21.26 -1.13 6.74
N TYR A 4 -21.18 -1.52 8.02
CA TYR A 4 -20.60 -2.82 8.40
C TYR A 4 -21.62 -3.88 8.77
N GLU A 5 -22.92 -3.58 8.67
CA GLU A 5 -23.97 -4.57 8.95
C GLU A 5 -24.01 -5.69 7.90
N LEU A 6 -23.46 -5.42 6.70
CA LEU A 6 -23.41 -6.36 5.57
C LEU A 6 -21.99 -6.91 5.30
N ALA A 7 -21.00 -6.53 6.09
CA ALA A 7 -19.62 -6.95 5.89
C ALA A 7 -19.40 -8.36 6.46
N THR A 8 -18.94 -9.29 5.63
CA THR A 8 -18.57 -10.65 6.00
C THR A 8 -17.07 -10.86 5.86
N LEU A 9 -16.57 -12.02 6.31
CA LEU A 9 -15.16 -12.39 6.16
C LEU A 9 -14.71 -12.48 4.69
N THR A 10 -15.66 -12.67 3.77
CA THR A 10 -15.44 -12.81 2.32
C THR A 10 -15.72 -11.51 1.56
N SER A 11 -16.16 -10.44 2.23
CA SER A 11 -16.44 -9.17 1.55
C SER A 11 -15.22 -8.62 0.83
N LYS A 12 -15.47 -8.10 -0.37
CA LYS A 12 -14.48 -7.42 -1.20
C LYS A 12 -14.54 -5.92 -0.93
N TYR A 13 -13.37 -5.32 -0.80
CA TYR A 13 -13.19 -3.89 -0.54
C TYR A 13 -12.54 -3.25 -1.76
N SER A 14 -12.96 -2.04 -2.12
CA SER A 14 -12.29 -1.23 -3.13
C SER A 14 -11.97 0.15 -2.61
N LEU A 15 -11.00 0.80 -3.26
CA LEU A 15 -10.83 2.24 -3.12
C LEU A 15 -12.04 2.98 -3.71
N ARG A 16 -12.22 4.26 -3.35
CA ARG A 16 -13.32 5.07 -3.92
C ARG A 16 -13.09 5.35 -5.40
N SER A 17 -11.82 5.45 -5.80
CA SER A 17 -11.41 5.49 -7.21
C SER A 17 -11.64 4.19 -7.97
N MET A 18 -11.97 3.08 -7.29
CA MET A 18 -12.12 1.74 -7.89
C MET A 18 -10.83 1.17 -8.52
N ASN A 19 -9.67 1.79 -8.29
CA ASN A 19 -8.40 1.38 -8.91
C ASN A 19 -7.65 0.27 -8.15
N ALA A 20 -8.10 -0.11 -6.96
CA ALA A 20 -7.55 -1.25 -6.24
C ALA A 20 -8.65 -1.96 -5.46
N PHE A 21 -8.50 -3.29 -5.36
CA PHE A 21 -9.41 -4.19 -4.66
C PHE A 21 -8.64 -5.12 -3.75
N ILE A 22 -9.27 -5.52 -2.64
CA ILE A 22 -8.71 -6.47 -1.70
C ILE A 22 -9.83 -7.14 -0.90
N ASN A 23 -9.63 -8.39 -0.49
CA ASN A 23 -10.59 -9.09 0.37
C ASN A 23 -10.36 -8.75 1.84
N PHE A 24 -11.44 -8.74 2.62
CA PHE A 24 -11.40 -8.45 4.05
C PHE A 24 -10.40 -9.33 4.80
N ASN A 25 -10.47 -10.65 4.58
CA ASN A 25 -9.60 -11.62 5.23
C ASN A 25 -8.11 -11.36 4.93
N VAL A 26 -7.76 -10.83 3.77
CA VAL A 26 -6.37 -10.47 3.41
C VAL A 26 -5.91 -9.26 4.22
N ILE A 27 -6.73 -8.21 4.32
CA ILE A 27 -6.40 -7.03 5.13
C ILE A 27 -6.30 -7.41 6.61
N VAL A 28 -7.35 -8.02 7.16
CA VAL A 28 -7.42 -8.35 8.59
C VAL A 28 -6.36 -9.37 8.95
N GLY A 29 -6.22 -10.42 8.15
CA GLY A 29 -5.22 -11.46 8.35
C GLY A 29 -3.80 -10.91 8.34
N ALA A 30 -3.49 -9.95 7.47
CA ALA A 30 -2.16 -9.34 7.45
C ALA A 30 -1.97 -8.30 8.57
N VAL A 31 -2.92 -7.37 8.73
CA VAL A 31 -2.73 -6.17 9.57
C VAL A 31 -2.88 -6.47 11.06
N VAL A 32 -3.85 -7.31 11.44
CA VAL A 32 -4.16 -7.58 12.86
C VAL A 32 -3.18 -8.56 13.50
N ARG A 33 -2.48 -9.35 12.70
CA ARG A 33 -1.44 -10.27 13.19
C ARG A 33 -0.14 -9.53 13.52
N VAL A 34 0.74 -10.19 14.26
CA VAL A 34 2.12 -9.71 14.51
C VAL A 34 3.05 -10.00 13.32
N GLU A 35 2.57 -10.80 12.36
CA GLU A 35 3.30 -11.26 11.17
C GLU A 35 3.55 -10.14 10.15
N TRP A 36 4.41 -10.46 9.18
CA TRP A 36 4.70 -9.60 8.04
C TRP A 36 3.44 -9.32 7.21
N LEU A 37 3.29 -8.07 6.78
CA LEU A 37 2.23 -7.73 5.86
C LEU A 37 2.47 -8.37 4.50
N THR A 38 1.41 -8.85 3.86
CA THR A 38 1.47 -9.39 2.50
C THR A 38 1.64 -8.27 1.47
N GLY A 39 2.10 -8.63 0.26
CA GLY A 39 2.19 -7.66 -0.84
C GLY A 39 0.86 -7.03 -1.20
N ALA A 40 -0.23 -7.80 -1.16
CA ALA A 40 -1.57 -7.28 -1.35
C ALA A 40 -1.91 -6.20 -0.31
N ALA A 41 -1.64 -6.45 0.98
CA ALA A 41 -1.96 -5.51 2.05
C ALA A 41 -1.13 -4.22 1.96
N VAL A 42 0.17 -4.31 1.67
CA VAL A 42 1.04 -3.12 1.55
C VAL A 42 0.68 -2.31 0.31
N ASN A 43 0.54 -2.94 -0.86
CA ASN A 43 0.20 -2.23 -2.10
C ASN A 43 -1.18 -1.57 -2.02
N TYR A 44 -2.19 -2.30 -1.54
CA TYR A 44 -3.52 -1.72 -1.31
C TYR A 44 -3.45 -0.58 -0.31
N GLY A 45 -2.65 -0.72 0.74
CA GLY A 45 -2.51 0.29 1.78
C GLY A 45 -1.89 1.60 1.31
N VAL A 46 -0.80 1.52 0.55
CA VAL A 46 -0.19 2.69 -0.08
C VAL A 46 -1.17 3.34 -1.05
N ALA A 47 -1.88 2.54 -1.86
CA ALA A 47 -2.90 3.05 -2.77
C ALA A 47 -4.05 3.75 -2.01
N ALA A 48 -4.54 3.17 -0.91
CA ALA A 48 -5.56 3.77 -0.04
C ALA A 48 -5.08 5.10 0.57
N ILE A 49 -3.81 5.18 0.97
CA ILE A 49 -3.21 6.41 1.47
C ILE A 49 -3.14 7.48 0.39
N CYS A 50 -2.85 7.15 -0.87
CA CYS A 50 -2.90 8.13 -1.97
C CYS A 50 -4.33 8.39 -2.49
N ASP A 51 -5.31 7.52 -2.22
CA ASP A 51 -6.64 7.58 -2.86
C ASP A 51 -7.36 8.94 -2.63
N GLY A 52 -7.92 9.50 -3.69
CA GLY A 52 -8.57 10.81 -3.64
C GLY A 52 -7.60 12.00 -3.57
N ARG A 53 -6.28 11.78 -3.60
CA ARG A 53 -5.29 12.85 -3.81
C ARG A 53 -4.87 12.89 -5.27
N GLY A 54 -5.21 13.97 -5.97
CA GLY A 54 -4.79 14.19 -7.35
C GLY A 54 -3.27 14.33 -7.51
N ASP A 55 -2.53 14.62 -6.45
CA ASP A 55 -1.08 14.88 -6.44
C ASP A 55 -0.24 13.74 -5.84
N CYS A 56 -0.84 12.57 -5.55
CA CYS A 56 -0.15 11.40 -4.98
C CYS A 56 -0.31 10.20 -5.90
N LEU A 57 0.79 9.59 -6.31
CA LEU A 57 0.79 8.37 -7.12
C LEU A 57 1.39 7.22 -6.34
N ALA A 58 0.63 6.14 -6.19
CA ALA A 58 1.13 4.86 -5.72
C ALA A 58 1.41 3.97 -6.93
N ILE A 59 2.61 3.40 -7.02
CA ILE A 59 3.02 2.52 -8.12
C ILE A 59 3.65 1.26 -7.53
N SER A 60 3.35 0.08 -8.09
CA SER A 60 4.08 -1.13 -7.72
C SER A 60 5.49 -1.09 -8.30
N LEU A 61 6.45 -1.72 -7.63
CA LEU A 61 7.79 -1.89 -8.17
C LEU A 61 7.79 -2.57 -9.55
N HIS A 62 6.83 -3.47 -9.79
CA HIS A 62 6.66 -4.19 -11.06
C HIS A 62 6.18 -3.29 -12.21
N ASP A 63 5.55 -2.16 -11.91
CA ASP A 63 4.99 -1.25 -12.92
C ASP A 63 5.98 -0.14 -13.32
N LEU A 64 7.19 -0.13 -12.74
CA LEU A 64 8.23 0.86 -13.09
C LEU A 64 8.84 0.63 -14.48
N ASP A 65 8.52 -0.47 -15.15
CA ASP A 65 8.95 -0.74 -16.52
C ASP A 65 8.04 -0.02 -17.54
N GLY A 66 8.14 1.32 -17.58
CA GLY A 66 7.53 2.16 -18.62
C GLY A 66 6.03 2.48 -18.47
N HIS A 67 5.36 2.04 -17.40
CA HIS A 67 3.93 2.27 -17.19
C HIS A 67 3.66 3.56 -16.37
N PHE A 68 4.20 4.70 -16.79
CA PHE A 68 3.86 5.99 -16.18
C PHE A 68 2.55 6.57 -16.72
N PRO A 69 1.84 7.41 -15.93
CA PRO A 69 0.68 8.16 -16.41
C PRO A 69 1.03 9.00 -17.63
N LYS A 70 0.41 8.71 -18.78
CA LYS A 70 0.68 9.42 -20.05
C LYS A 70 -0.09 10.72 -20.17
N ASP A 71 -1.24 10.80 -19.50
CA ASP A 71 -2.16 11.95 -19.45
C ASP A 71 -1.67 13.06 -18.54
N ARG A 72 -0.78 12.76 -17.57
CA ARG A 72 -0.27 13.71 -16.60
C ARG A 72 1.25 13.75 -16.57
N GLY A 73 1.81 14.95 -16.40
CA GLY A 73 3.25 15.15 -16.26
C GLY A 73 3.75 14.78 -14.87
N LEU A 74 5.02 14.39 -14.78
CA LEU A 74 5.70 14.11 -13.51
C LEU A 74 5.51 15.24 -12.50
N TYR A 75 5.70 16.49 -12.93
CA TYR A 75 5.59 17.68 -12.08
C TYR A 75 4.17 18.06 -11.62
N SER A 76 3.14 17.34 -12.10
CA SER A 76 1.77 17.50 -11.58
C SER A 76 1.55 16.73 -10.27
N PHE A 77 2.51 15.91 -9.86
CA PHE A 77 2.47 15.16 -8.62
C PHE A 77 3.34 15.83 -7.57
N LYS A 78 2.94 15.72 -6.31
CA LYS A 78 3.73 16.05 -5.14
C LYS A 78 4.48 14.83 -4.61
N TYR A 79 3.86 13.64 -4.74
CA TYR A 79 4.40 12.38 -4.26
C TYR A 79 4.28 11.28 -5.31
N VAL A 80 5.37 10.55 -5.53
CA VAL A 80 5.36 9.23 -6.20
C VAL A 80 5.91 8.21 -5.21
N VAL A 81 5.12 7.20 -4.89
CA VAL A 81 5.39 6.24 -3.80
C VAL A 81 5.48 4.83 -4.38
N VAL A 82 6.59 4.16 -4.08
CA VAL A 82 6.85 2.78 -4.52
C VAL A 82 7.22 1.92 -3.32
N PRO A 83 6.30 1.07 -2.81
CA PRO A 83 6.67 0.05 -1.84
C PRO A 83 7.58 -0.99 -2.50
N VAL A 84 8.65 -1.36 -1.80
CA VAL A 84 9.67 -2.28 -2.29
C VAL A 84 9.73 -3.47 -1.34
N ASN A 85 9.46 -4.67 -1.87
CA ASN A 85 9.68 -5.90 -1.14
C ASN A 85 11.09 -6.43 -1.43
N THR A 86 11.91 -6.48 -0.40
CA THR A 86 13.24 -7.11 -0.47
C THR A 86 13.15 -8.58 -0.05
N HIS A 87 13.53 -9.48 -0.95
CA HIS A 87 13.56 -10.94 -0.75
C HIS A 87 12.23 -11.61 -0.34
N GLY A 88 11.08 -11.02 -0.65
CA GLY A 88 9.77 -11.58 -0.31
C GLY A 88 9.40 -11.46 1.17
N MET A 89 10.23 -10.80 1.98
CA MET A 89 10.14 -10.86 3.45
C MET A 89 10.20 -9.50 4.13
N HIS A 90 10.84 -8.49 3.52
CA HIS A 90 11.08 -7.22 4.18
C HIS A 90 10.62 -6.03 3.33
N TRP A 91 9.73 -5.22 3.91
CA TRP A 91 9.15 -4.06 3.26
C TRP A 91 9.95 -2.80 3.53
N THR A 92 10.19 -2.09 2.44
CA THR A 92 10.82 -0.77 2.40
C THR A 92 10.01 0.11 1.45
N VAL A 93 10.35 1.39 1.34
CA VAL A 93 9.65 2.29 0.41
C VAL A 93 10.60 3.32 -0.19
N ILE A 94 10.38 3.60 -1.47
CA ILE A 94 10.94 4.75 -2.16
C ILE A 94 9.82 5.78 -2.27
N VAL A 95 10.10 7.00 -1.82
CA VAL A 95 9.21 8.15 -2.04
C VAL A 95 9.94 9.21 -2.82
N VAL A 96 9.34 9.67 -3.91
CA VAL A 96 9.80 10.86 -4.62
C VAL A 96 8.91 12.01 -4.21
N THR A 97 9.52 13.05 -3.64
CA THR A 97 8.85 14.33 -3.40
C THR A 97 9.17 15.29 -4.52
N ILE A 98 8.16 16.01 -4.99
CA ILE A 98 8.27 17.00 -6.05
C ILE A 98 7.66 18.29 -5.51
N ASP A 99 8.46 19.35 -5.47
CA ASP A 99 8.04 20.67 -4.97
C ASP A 99 8.71 21.79 -5.76
N ASN A 100 7.92 22.58 -6.49
CA ASN A 100 8.38 23.69 -7.33
C ASN A 100 9.56 23.29 -8.24
N GLY A 101 9.42 22.19 -8.97
CA GLY A 101 10.46 21.64 -9.85
C GLY A 101 11.56 20.84 -9.15
N ASN A 102 11.67 20.91 -7.82
CA ASN A 102 12.66 20.15 -7.07
C ASN A 102 12.19 18.71 -6.88
N VAL A 103 12.91 17.77 -7.49
CA VAL A 103 12.66 16.32 -7.34
C VAL A 103 13.69 15.73 -6.38
N ARG A 104 13.23 14.99 -5.36
CA ARG A 104 14.11 14.30 -4.40
C ARG A 104 13.58 12.91 -4.08
N GLY A 105 14.48 11.92 -4.06
CA GLY A 105 14.19 10.57 -3.58
C GLY A 105 14.43 10.41 -2.07
N HIS A 106 13.54 9.70 -1.41
CA HIS A 106 13.60 9.35 0.01
C HIS A 106 13.49 7.84 0.12
N LEU A 107 14.58 7.21 0.55
CA LEU A 107 14.68 5.77 0.68
C LEU A 107 14.50 5.42 2.16
N TYR A 108 13.43 4.71 2.49
CA TYR A 108 13.12 4.36 3.87
C TYR A 108 13.11 2.84 4.07
N ASP A 109 13.98 2.40 4.97
CA ASP A 109 14.03 1.04 5.49
C ASP A 109 13.78 1.08 6.99
N PRO A 110 12.64 0.57 7.50
CA PRO A 110 12.34 0.57 8.93
C PRO A 110 13.37 -0.17 9.81
N LEU A 111 14.08 -1.16 9.25
CA LEU A 111 15.04 -1.99 9.98
C LEU A 111 16.46 -1.42 9.95
N HIS A 112 16.74 -0.46 9.07
CA HIS A 112 18.09 0.09 8.86
C HIS A 112 19.15 -0.96 8.56
N SER A 113 18.77 -2.02 7.86
CA SER A 113 19.70 -3.09 7.54
C SER A 113 20.58 -2.67 6.36
N PRO A 114 21.93 -2.71 6.48
CA PRO A 114 22.81 -2.37 5.36
C PRO A 114 22.52 -3.19 4.10
N LYS A 115 22.10 -4.46 4.28
CA LYS A 115 21.71 -5.34 3.17
C LYS A 115 20.47 -4.82 2.45
N HIS A 116 19.42 -4.45 3.18
CA HIS A 116 18.16 -3.97 2.61
C HIS A 116 18.30 -2.56 2.05
N GLN A 117 19.07 -1.68 2.70
CA GLN A 117 19.40 -0.35 2.19
C GLN A 117 20.14 -0.42 0.85
N LYS A 118 21.12 -1.32 0.71
CA LYS A 118 21.80 -1.53 -0.58
C LYS A 118 20.83 -1.95 -1.68
N GLN A 119 19.86 -2.82 -1.37
CA GLN A 119 18.86 -3.25 -2.35
C GLN A 119 17.88 -2.14 -2.71
N LEU A 120 17.48 -1.35 -1.73
CA LEU A 120 16.65 -0.17 -1.95
C LEU A 120 17.36 0.87 -2.83
N GLU A 121 18.68 1.01 -2.65
CA GLU A 121 19.52 1.84 -3.50
C GLU A 121 19.63 1.28 -4.93
N CYS A 122 19.79 -0.04 -5.11
CA CYS A 122 19.69 -0.66 -6.43
C CYS A 122 18.32 -0.38 -7.07
N ALA A 123 17.22 -0.58 -6.34
CA ALA A 123 15.87 -0.30 -6.85
C ALA A 123 15.69 1.18 -7.26
N TRP A 124 16.31 2.11 -6.52
CA TRP A 124 16.35 3.51 -6.91
C TRP A 124 17.09 3.73 -8.23
N HIS A 125 18.29 3.19 -8.37
CA HIS A 125 19.15 3.43 -9.53
C HIS A 125 18.71 2.68 -10.79
N ASP A 126 18.27 1.44 -10.63
CA ASP A 126 18.04 0.52 -11.74
C ASP A 126 16.59 0.58 -12.24
N MET A 127 15.64 1.04 -11.41
CA MET A 127 14.22 1.10 -11.76
C MET A 127 13.62 2.49 -11.60
N MET A 128 13.69 3.09 -10.41
CA MET A 128 12.98 4.35 -10.15
C MET A 128 13.52 5.53 -10.96
N LEU A 129 14.84 5.74 -10.96
CA LEU A 129 15.44 6.87 -11.67
C LEU A 129 15.26 6.77 -13.20
N PRO A 130 15.45 5.60 -13.85
CA PRO A 130 15.09 5.40 -15.25
C PRO A 130 13.61 5.69 -15.53
N PHE A 131 12.71 5.23 -14.66
CA PHE A 131 11.27 5.51 -14.79
C PHE A 131 10.96 7.00 -14.77
N LEU A 132 11.52 7.76 -13.81
CA LEU A 132 11.33 9.21 -13.73
C LEU A 132 11.86 9.93 -14.98
N ARG A 133 13.02 9.51 -15.49
CA ARG A 133 13.63 10.07 -16.71
C ARG A 133 12.78 9.79 -17.93
N ALA A 134 12.28 8.56 -18.08
CA ALA A 134 11.41 8.18 -19.19
C ALA A 134 10.09 8.96 -19.15
N TRP A 135 9.51 9.15 -17.96
CA TRP A 135 8.28 9.92 -17.80
C TRP A 135 8.49 11.41 -18.13
N ALA A 136 9.55 12.03 -17.63
CA ALA A 136 9.89 13.41 -17.96
C ALA A 136 10.16 13.60 -19.46
N ALA A 137 10.91 12.69 -20.09
CA ALA A 137 11.21 12.72 -21.52
C ALA A 137 9.94 12.54 -22.38
N HIS A 138 9.03 11.65 -21.97
CA HIS A 138 7.76 11.45 -22.67
C HIS A 138 6.97 12.75 -22.76
N ARG A 139 6.88 13.54 -21.68
CA ARG A 139 6.14 14.80 -21.72
C ARG A 139 6.83 15.90 -22.51
N ALA A 140 8.15 16.00 -22.41
CA ALA A 140 8.95 16.92 -23.20
C ALA A 140 8.78 16.71 -24.72
N SER A 141 8.32 15.53 -25.16
CA SER A 141 8.06 15.25 -26.58
C SER A 141 6.82 15.96 -27.16
N TYR A 142 5.87 16.40 -26.33
CA TYR A 142 4.62 17.01 -26.79
C TYR A 142 4.17 18.25 -26.01
N ALA A 143 4.84 18.62 -24.93
CA ALA A 143 4.53 19.80 -24.13
C ALA A 143 5.80 20.60 -23.79
N THR A 144 5.68 21.92 -23.74
CA THR A 144 6.72 22.79 -23.18
C THR A 144 6.59 22.75 -21.66
N ASP A 145 7.44 21.95 -21.02
CA ASP A 145 7.47 21.88 -19.55
C ASP A 145 8.30 23.04 -18.97
N GLU A 146 7.77 23.64 -17.90
CA GLU A 146 8.46 24.68 -17.12
C GLU A 146 9.69 24.13 -16.38
N TYR A 147 9.66 22.83 -16.05
CA TYR A 147 10.68 22.16 -15.26
C TYR A 147 11.31 21.01 -16.04
N GLN A 148 12.63 20.88 -15.90
CA GLN A 148 13.40 19.75 -16.44
C GLN A 148 13.94 18.90 -15.30
N LEU A 149 13.87 17.57 -15.46
CA LEU A 149 14.42 16.67 -14.45
C LEU A 149 15.94 16.83 -14.41
N PRO A 150 16.55 17.11 -13.26
CA PRO A 150 18.00 17.30 -13.19
C PRO A 150 18.72 15.98 -13.50
N ASP A 151 19.89 16.07 -14.15
CA ASP A 151 20.74 14.91 -14.46
C ASP A 151 21.00 14.04 -13.23
N ARG A 152 21.21 14.71 -12.09
CA ARG A 152 21.34 14.10 -10.77
C ARG A 152 20.16 14.49 -9.90
N VAL A 153 19.23 13.55 -9.73
CA VAL A 153 18.16 13.66 -8.73
C VAL A 153 18.75 13.33 -7.35
N PRO A 154 18.76 14.26 -6.37
CA PRO A 154 19.25 13.97 -5.03
C PRO A 154 18.40 12.90 -4.35
N LYS A 155 19.05 12.07 -3.53
CA LYS A 155 18.39 11.06 -2.71
C LYS A 155 18.95 11.05 -1.29
N GLU A 156 18.14 10.66 -0.33
CA GLU A 156 18.57 10.45 1.06
C GLU A 156 17.96 9.19 1.65
N PHE A 157 18.66 8.59 2.60
CA PHE A 157 18.10 7.53 3.44
C PHE A 157 17.42 8.15 4.65
N VAL A 158 16.12 7.90 4.79
CA VAL A 158 15.34 8.32 5.94
C VAL A 158 15.76 7.48 7.14
N GLN A 159 16.30 8.14 8.16
CA GLN A 159 16.93 7.47 9.31
C GLN A 159 15.98 7.17 10.49
N SER A 160 14.73 7.60 10.41
CA SER A 160 13.78 7.45 11.50
C SER A 160 12.36 7.57 10.96
N PRO A 161 11.38 6.94 11.61
CA PRO A 161 11.49 6.07 12.78
C PRO A 161 12.02 4.67 12.43
N GLN A 162 12.57 3.96 13.42
CA GLN A 162 12.95 2.55 13.27
C GLN A 162 11.86 1.65 13.86
N GLN A 163 11.72 0.45 13.31
CA GLN A 163 10.86 -0.55 13.91
C GLN A 163 11.49 -1.12 15.19
N PRO A 164 10.68 -1.48 16.21
CA PRO A 164 11.17 -2.06 17.45
C PRO A 164 11.47 -3.57 17.36
N ASP A 165 11.14 -4.21 16.23
CA ASP A 165 11.16 -5.66 16.05
C ASP A 165 11.56 -6.05 14.62
N GLY A 166 11.54 -7.35 14.28
CA GLY A 166 11.82 -7.84 12.93
C GLY A 166 10.59 -8.04 12.03
N GLY A 167 9.38 -7.71 12.52
CA GLY A 167 8.10 -8.07 11.93
C GLY A 167 7.26 -6.91 11.40
N SER A 168 7.60 -5.68 11.79
CA SER A 168 6.73 -4.51 11.63
C SER A 168 7.02 -3.67 10.38
N CYS A 169 7.88 -4.13 9.48
CA CYS A 169 8.40 -3.30 8.39
C CYS A 169 7.29 -2.80 7.45
N GLY A 170 6.32 -3.67 7.13
CA GLY A 170 5.16 -3.31 6.31
C GLY A 170 4.28 -2.25 6.96
N ILE A 171 3.98 -2.38 8.26
CA ILE A 171 3.14 -1.38 8.95
C ILE A 171 3.89 -0.06 9.15
N MET A 172 5.21 -0.11 9.32
CA MET A 172 6.05 1.08 9.41
C MET A 172 6.08 1.86 8.09
N VAL A 173 6.22 1.16 6.96
CA VAL A 173 6.07 1.78 5.62
C VAL A 173 4.73 2.50 5.51
N LEU A 174 3.63 1.83 5.87
CA LEU A 174 2.28 2.41 5.76
C LEU A 174 2.07 3.61 6.70
N ALA A 175 2.55 3.52 7.94
CA ALA A 175 2.47 4.61 8.92
C ALA A 175 3.25 5.86 8.45
N MET A 176 4.43 5.64 7.87
CA MET A 176 5.26 6.70 7.30
C MET A 176 4.58 7.36 6.11
N MET A 177 4.00 6.57 5.21
CA MET A 177 3.28 7.10 4.06
C MET A 177 2.03 7.86 4.47
N HIS A 178 1.28 7.33 5.41
CA HIS A 178 0.11 8.03 5.93
C HIS A 178 0.53 9.38 6.54
N THR A 179 1.61 9.42 7.33
CA THR A 179 2.09 10.66 7.95
C THR A 179 2.49 11.68 6.89
N LEU A 180 3.38 11.31 5.97
CA LEU A 180 3.89 12.20 4.93
C LEU A 180 2.79 12.72 4.00
N VAL A 181 1.86 11.84 3.59
CA VAL A 181 0.86 12.14 2.57
C VAL A 181 -0.40 12.78 3.15
N ARG A 182 -0.82 12.41 4.37
CA ARG A 182 -2.10 12.84 4.96
C ARG A 182 -1.96 13.85 6.10
N VAL A 183 -0.76 14.09 6.61
CA VAL A 183 -0.52 15.03 7.71
C VAL A 183 0.48 16.09 7.25
N PRO A 184 0.02 17.18 6.60
CA PRO A 184 0.90 18.18 5.97
C PRO A 184 1.93 18.82 6.91
N SER A 185 1.64 18.85 8.21
CA SER A 185 2.52 19.41 9.24
C SER A 185 3.56 18.43 9.76
N ARG A 186 3.58 17.17 9.31
CA ARG A 186 4.54 16.15 9.73
C ARG A 186 5.31 15.61 8.52
N GLY A 187 6.64 15.66 8.62
CA GLY A 187 7.54 15.04 7.67
C GLY A 187 7.79 13.56 7.99
N PHE A 188 8.98 13.06 7.64
CA PHE A 188 9.37 11.67 7.86
C PHE A 188 9.61 11.30 9.34
N VAL A 189 9.72 12.28 10.24
CA VAL A 189 10.03 11.98 11.64
C VAL A 189 8.75 11.62 12.40
N LEU A 190 8.73 10.41 12.97
CA LEU A 190 7.80 10.00 14.01
C LEU A 190 8.55 9.87 15.34
N ASP A 191 7.81 9.99 16.45
CA ASP A 191 8.31 9.71 17.79
C ASP A 191 8.86 8.27 17.88
N ASN A 192 9.63 7.99 18.93
CA ASN A 192 10.25 6.68 19.12
C ASN A 192 9.18 5.57 19.11
N VAL A 193 9.30 4.60 18.20
CA VAL A 193 8.27 3.58 17.97
C VAL A 193 8.52 2.38 18.86
N THR A 194 7.63 2.18 19.83
CA THR A 194 7.64 1.01 20.72
C THR A 194 6.79 -0.12 20.15
N ALA A 195 6.97 -1.34 20.68
CA ALA A 195 6.15 -2.50 20.30
C ALA A 195 4.65 -2.27 20.57
N ASP A 196 4.30 -1.53 21.64
CA ASP A 196 2.90 -1.18 21.91
C ASP A 196 2.39 -0.12 20.92
N TYR A 197 3.25 0.82 20.51
CA TYR A 197 2.88 1.78 19.49
C TYR A 197 2.62 1.13 18.14
N VAL A 198 3.37 0.08 17.77
CA VAL A 198 3.10 -0.75 16.58
C VAL A 198 1.68 -1.32 16.59
N LYS A 199 1.18 -1.81 17.74
CA LYS A 199 -0.20 -2.31 17.86
C LYS A 199 -1.22 -1.22 17.53
N VAL A 200 -0.97 0.01 18.00
CA VAL A 200 -1.79 1.17 17.68
C VAL A 200 -1.71 1.52 16.20
N LEU A 201 -0.53 1.46 15.58
CA LEU A 201 -0.36 1.69 14.14
C LEU A 201 -1.15 0.68 13.31
N ARG A 202 -1.09 -0.61 13.66
CA ARG A 202 -1.86 -1.69 13.01
C ARG A 202 -3.37 -1.44 13.13
N LEU A 203 -3.86 -1.15 14.34
CA LEU A 203 -5.27 -0.85 14.57
C LEU A 203 -5.74 0.38 13.78
N ARG A 204 -4.96 1.47 13.83
CA ARG A 204 -5.25 2.71 13.11
C ARG A 204 -5.28 2.48 11.60
N PHE A 205 -4.33 1.72 11.09
CA PHE A 205 -4.25 1.44 9.66
C PHE A 205 -5.43 0.57 9.19
N LEU A 206 -5.79 -0.46 9.96
CA LEU A 206 -7.00 -1.24 9.71
C LEU A 206 -8.22 -0.31 9.64
N TRP A 207 -8.37 0.59 10.61
CA TRP A 207 -9.46 1.57 10.63
C TRP A 207 -9.48 2.45 9.39
N VAL A 208 -8.32 3.00 8.99
CA VAL A 208 -8.18 3.85 7.79
C VAL A 208 -8.64 3.12 6.53
N VAL A 209 -8.18 1.89 6.33
CA VAL A 209 -8.56 1.07 5.17
C VAL A 209 -10.05 0.76 5.19
N MET A 210 -10.54 0.17 6.29
CA MET A 210 -11.93 -0.28 6.40
C MET A 210 -12.93 0.89 6.23
N CYS A 211 -12.64 2.04 6.84
CA CYS A 211 -13.51 3.20 6.78
C CYS A 211 -13.37 3.97 5.46
N GLY A 212 -12.18 3.98 4.86
CA GLY A 212 -11.89 4.66 3.60
C GLY A 212 -12.46 3.95 2.37
N SER A 213 -12.50 2.61 2.40
CA SER A 213 -12.88 1.76 1.27
C SER A 213 -14.39 1.61 1.10
N LEU A 214 -14.82 1.30 -0.12
CA LEU A 214 -16.18 0.84 -0.43
C LEU A 214 -16.26 -0.67 -0.19
N ILE A 215 -17.42 -1.12 0.28
CA ILE A 215 -17.70 -2.54 0.52
C ILE A 215 -18.61 -3.00 -0.60
N HIS A 216 -18.24 -4.11 -1.22
CA HIS A 216 -19.04 -4.78 -2.22
C HIS A 216 -19.73 -5.97 -1.57
N ALA A 217 -21.00 -6.16 -1.89
CA ALA A 217 -21.70 -7.39 -1.55
C ALA A 217 -20.92 -8.59 -2.09
N THR A 218 -21.00 -9.73 -1.42
CA THR A 218 -20.55 -10.99 -2.00
C THR A 218 -21.25 -11.20 -3.34
N GLU A 219 -20.53 -11.70 -4.33
CA GLU A 219 -21.12 -11.98 -5.65
C GLU A 219 -22.32 -12.93 -5.45
N GLN A 220 -23.44 -12.65 -6.12
CA GLN A 220 -24.70 -13.42 -5.98
C GLN A 220 -24.45 -14.93 -6.12
N ASP A 221 -23.57 -15.31 -7.04
CA ASP A 221 -23.16 -16.69 -7.30
C ASP A 221 -22.46 -17.34 -6.10
N ALA A 222 -21.69 -16.57 -5.32
CA ALA A 222 -21.04 -17.06 -4.10
C ALA A 222 -22.05 -17.27 -2.97
N ASP A 223 -23.06 -16.39 -2.86
CA ASP A 223 -24.16 -16.56 -1.91
C ASP A 223 -25.07 -17.74 -2.30
N ASP A 224 -25.32 -17.94 -3.60
CA ASP A 224 -26.04 -19.11 -4.13
C ASP A 224 -25.29 -20.41 -3.85
N ALA A 225 -23.98 -20.45 -4.11
CA ALA A 225 -23.14 -21.61 -3.82
C ALA A 225 -23.06 -21.90 -2.30
N ALA A 226 -22.98 -20.86 -1.47
CA ALA A 226 -23.01 -21.00 -0.02
C ALA A 226 -24.35 -21.55 0.47
N ARG A 227 -25.48 -21.06 -0.06
CA ARG A 227 -26.81 -21.59 0.24
C ARG A 227 -26.96 -23.06 -0.16
N ALA A 228 -26.53 -23.42 -1.37
CA ALA A 228 -26.58 -24.80 -1.83
C ALA A 228 -25.73 -25.73 -0.94
N THR A 229 -24.53 -25.28 -0.55
CA THR A 229 -23.66 -26.04 0.36
C THR A 229 -24.28 -26.19 1.75
N ASP A 230 -24.93 -25.16 2.28
CA ASP A 230 -25.62 -25.22 3.58
C ASP A 230 -26.80 -26.19 3.54
N GLU A 231 -27.59 -26.17 2.45
CA GLU A 231 -28.67 -27.14 2.23
C GLU A 231 -28.16 -28.58 2.19
N ASP A 232 -27.06 -28.84 1.48
CA ASP A 232 -26.42 -30.15 1.41
C ASP A 232 -25.91 -30.62 2.79
N LEU A 233 -25.27 -29.73 3.55
CA LEU A 233 -24.79 -30.04 4.90
C LEU A 233 -25.95 -30.34 5.86
N VAL A 234 -26.98 -29.50 5.87
CA VAL A 234 -28.18 -29.71 6.70
C VAL A 234 -28.86 -31.03 6.36
N ASN A 235 -28.95 -31.38 5.08
CA ASN A 235 -29.52 -32.65 4.63
C ASN A 235 -28.65 -33.84 5.06
N ALA A 236 -27.33 -33.74 4.94
CA ALA A 236 -26.41 -34.77 5.41
C ALA A 236 -26.57 -35.04 6.93
N PHE A 237 -26.69 -34.00 7.75
CA PHE A 237 -26.90 -34.16 9.19
C PHE A 237 -28.30 -34.69 9.55
N LYS A 238 -29.34 -34.38 8.77
CA LYS A 238 -30.67 -34.99 8.94
C LYS A 238 -30.67 -36.49 8.62
N THR A 239 -29.91 -36.93 7.63
CA THR A 239 -29.79 -38.35 7.26
C THR A 239 -28.95 -39.18 8.23
N GLN A 240 -28.13 -38.54 9.07
CA GLN A 240 -27.31 -39.19 10.10
C GLN A 240 -27.94 -39.22 11.50
N ALA A 241 -29.17 -38.73 11.68
CA ALA A 241 -29.88 -38.86 12.96
C ALA A 241 -30.00 -40.36 13.33
N PRO A 242 -29.55 -40.78 14.53
CA PRO A 242 -29.52 -42.20 14.88
C PRO A 242 -30.95 -42.75 14.88
N LYS A 243 -31.18 -43.84 14.13
CA LYS A 243 -32.40 -44.65 14.28
C LYS A 243 -32.48 -45.04 15.76
N LYS A 244 -33.47 -44.48 16.48
CA LYS A 244 -33.78 -44.90 17.84
C LYS A 244 -33.97 -46.42 17.83
N ARG A 245 -33.13 -47.11 18.61
CA ARG A 245 -33.33 -48.53 18.96
C ARG A 245 -34.60 -48.66 19.79
#